data_AF-A0A1B2HK33-F1
#
_entry.id   AF-A0A1B2HK33-F1
#
_cell.length_a   1.000
_cell.length_b   1.000
_cell.length_c   1.000
_cell.angle_alpha   90.00
_cell.angle_beta   90.00
_cell.angle_gamma   90.00
#
_symmetry.space_group_name_H-M   'P 1'
#
loop_
_entity.id
_entity.type
_entity.pdbx_description
1 polymer ?
#
loop_
_entity_poly.entity_id
_entity_poly.type
_entity_poly.pdbx_seq_one_letter_code
_entity_poly.pdbx_strand_id
1 'polypeptide(L)'
;MRPFAEVLNELCNNPPNHPAKMTNVALAAAVKERGGDIGHGYISQLRLGVKDNPTCQAVVDLAGALCVHPAVFLGGRSKLYPNERPGWRATALTTLFEAVHPPDRGPWSPEEVAASISNAGHYGSISASYIRELLSHASANPRLKHILGLADHFGADPAYFFDDDVAAKVDSELTDFLALRELGVVEFVTRLAERTGELSPQARAAAVEGFRQALEVGEGWTFPMKGRRTPPEDA
;
A
#
# COMPACT_ATOMS: atom_id res chain seq x y z
N MET A 1 -14.47 3.82 -3.13
CA MET A 1 -14.19 4.34 -1.76
C MET A 1 -15.22 5.42 -1.43
N ARG A 2 -15.72 5.48 -0.19
CA ARG A 2 -16.68 6.52 0.22
C ARG A 2 -15.96 7.87 0.41
N PRO A 3 -16.58 9.01 0.07
CA PRO A 3 -15.99 10.33 0.32
C PRO A 3 -15.73 10.58 1.80
N PHE A 4 -14.64 11.28 2.12
CA PHE A 4 -14.27 11.62 3.51
C PHE A 4 -15.40 12.31 4.27
N ALA A 5 -16.07 13.27 3.62
CA ALA A 5 -17.19 14.01 4.17
C ALA A 5 -18.36 13.11 4.58
N GLU A 6 -18.63 12.06 3.80
CA GLU A 6 -19.72 11.12 4.06
C GLU A 6 -19.43 10.29 5.33
N VAL A 7 -18.23 9.73 5.42
CA VAL A 7 -17.78 8.96 6.59
C VAL A 7 -17.76 9.84 7.84
N LEU A 8 -17.23 11.07 7.74
CA LEU A 8 -17.22 12.00 8.87
C LEU A 8 -18.63 12.39 9.33
N ASN A 9 -19.55 12.62 8.40
CA ASN A 9 -20.94 12.93 8.73
C ASN A 9 -21.64 11.76 9.42
N GLU A 10 -21.43 10.54 8.95
CA GLU A 10 -21.98 9.34 9.57
C GLU A 10 -21.49 9.19 11.02
N LEU A 11 -20.17 9.29 11.24
CA LEU A 11 -19.56 9.18 12.56
C LEU A 11 -20.00 10.31 13.50
N CYS A 12 -20.19 11.52 12.98
CA CYS A 12 -20.71 12.62 13.79
C CYS A 12 -22.19 12.45 14.12
N ASN A 13 -22.99 11.86 13.22
CA ASN A 13 -24.42 11.66 13.45
C ASN A 13 -24.70 10.44 14.34
N ASN A 14 -23.85 9.41 14.30
CA ASN A 14 -23.99 8.17 15.05
C ASN A 14 -22.64 7.77 15.69
N PRO A 15 -22.11 8.56 16.65
CA PRO A 15 -20.83 8.27 17.25
C PRO A 15 -20.89 6.96 18.07
N PRO A 16 -19.96 6.01 17.88
CA PRO A 16 -20.07 4.67 18.47
C PRO A 16 -20.10 4.64 20.00
N ASN A 17 -19.44 5.60 20.64
CA ASN A 17 -19.23 5.64 22.09
C ASN A 17 -19.86 6.90 22.73
N HIS A 18 -20.79 7.56 22.05
CA HIS A 18 -21.41 8.78 22.56
C HIS A 18 -22.94 8.77 22.29
N PRO A 19 -23.79 9.09 23.28
CA PRO A 19 -25.25 8.94 23.15
C PRO A 19 -25.90 10.01 22.26
N ALA A 20 -25.23 11.15 22.05
CA ALA A 20 -25.74 12.27 21.27
C ALA A 20 -24.86 12.54 20.05
N LYS A 21 -25.47 13.15 19.01
CA LYS A 21 -24.76 13.62 17.81
C LYS A 21 -23.61 14.54 18.18
N MET A 22 -22.49 14.39 17.48
CA MET A 22 -21.33 15.25 17.60
C MET A 22 -21.50 16.50 16.72
N THR A 23 -21.58 17.67 17.37
CA THR A 23 -21.57 18.96 16.67
C THR A 23 -20.15 19.33 16.26
N ASN A 24 -19.99 20.28 15.32
CA ASN A 24 -18.65 20.75 14.91
C ASN A 24 -17.89 21.39 16.07
N VAL A 25 -18.59 22.09 16.97
CA VAL A 25 -18.00 22.72 18.16
C VAL A 25 -17.57 21.65 19.17
N ALA A 26 -18.42 20.66 19.43
CA ALA A 26 -18.09 19.56 20.33
C ALA A 26 -16.92 18.71 19.80
N LEU A 27 -16.89 18.42 18.49
CA LEU A 27 -15.77 17.68 17.89
C LEU A 27 -14.46 18.46 17.98
N ALA A 28 -14.48 19.77 17.71
CA ALA A 28 -13.28 20.61 17.85
C ALA A 28 -12.78 20.66 19.30
N ALA A 29 -13.69 20.73 20.27
CA ALA A 29 -13.34 20.68 21.69
C ALA A 29 -12.69 19.33 22.06
N ALA A 30 -13.28 18.21 21.61
CA ALA A 30 -12.73 16.87 21.84
C ALA A 30 -11.36 16.66 21.18
N VAL A 31 -11.14 17.22 19.98
CA VAL A 31 -9.80 17.22 19.36
C VAL A 31 -8.80 18.01 20.20
N LYS A 32 -9.19 19.20 20.70
CA LYS A 32 -8.33 20.06 21.52
C LYS A 32 -7.98 19.43 22.87
N GLU A 33 -8.91 18.74 23.51
CA GLU A 33 -8.67 17.98 24.75
C GLU A 33 -7.62 16.89 24.57
N ARG A 34 -7.47 16.39 23.34
CA ARG A 34 -6.45 15.39 22.96
C ARG A 34 -5.15 16.02 22.47
N GLY A 35 -5.04 17.36 22.49
CA GLY A 35 -3.85 18.09 22.05
C GLY A 35 -3.77 18.37 20.55
N GLY A 36 -4.83 18.04 19.78
CA GLY A 36 -4.91 18.39 18.36
C GLY A 36 -5.35 19.84 18.14
N ASP A 37 -5.09 20.36 16.94
CA ASP A 37 -5.40 21.74 16.55
C ASP A 37 -6.31 21.79 15.32
N ILE A 38 -7.58 21.43 15.51
CA ILE A 38 -8.62 21.45 14.46
C ILE A 38 -9.77 22.34 14.91
N GLY A 39 -9.93 23.48 14.24
CA GLY A 39 -11.06 24.37 14.46
C GLY A 39 -12.38 23.85 13.87
N HIS A 40 -13.48 24.11 14.56
CA HIS A 40 -14.86 23.79 14.12
C HIS A 40 -15.22 24.30 12.71
N GLY A 41 -14.68 25.45 12.27
CA GLY A 41 -14.87 25.95 10.91
C GLY A 41 -14.23 25.06 9.84
N TYR A 42 -13.04 24.50 10.11
CA TYR A 42 -12.40 23.54 9.24
C TYR A 42 -13.18 22.21 9.20
N ILE A 43 -13.66 21.73 10.36
CA ILE A 43 -14.56 20.56 10.43
C ILE A 43 -15.81 20.77 9.59
N SER A 44 -16.41 21.96 9.64
CA SER A 44 -17.56 22.29 8.79
C SER A 44 -17.23 22.17 7.30
N GLN A 45 -16.08 22.70 6.87
CA GLN A 45 -15.63 22.58 5.47
C GLN A 45 -15.38 21.13 5.06
N LEU A 46 -14.84 20.30 5.95
CA LEU A 46 -14.65 18.87 5.73
C LEU A 46 -15.98 18.13 5.58
N ARG A 47 -16.94 18.38 6.48
CA ARG A 47 -18.27 17.75 6.45
C ARG A 47 -19.12 18.17 5.25
N LEU A 48 -18.92 19.38 4.73
CA LEU A 48 -19.56 19.86 3.50
C LEU A 48 -18.86 19.33 2.23
N GLY A 49 -17.70 18.69 2.35
CA GLY A 49 -16.88 18.27 1.20
C GLY A 49 -16.19 19.41 0.46
N VAL A 50 -16.26 20.65 0.97
CA VAL A 50 -15.57 21.82 0.40
C VAL A 50 -14.06 21.66 0.53
N LYS A 51 -13.62 21.12 1.67
CA LYS A 51 -12.26 20.58 1.81
C LYS A 51 -12.37 19.07 1.90
N ASP A 52 -11.62 18.37 1.06
CA ASP A 52 -11.68 16.91 0.94
C ASP A 52 -10.31 16.23 1.10
N ASN A 53 -9.26 17.04 1.30
CA ASN A 53 -7.88 16.58 1.37
C ASN A 53 -7.22 16.96 2.71
N PRO A 54 -7.71 16.43 3.84
CA PRO A 54 -7.07 16.65 5.14
C PRO A 54 -5.67 16.02 5.19
N THR A 55 -4.85 16.46 6.14
CA THR A 55 -3.57 15.80 6.45
C THR A 55 -3.82 14.51 7.24
N CYS A 56 -2.87 13.59 7.25
CA CYS A 56 -2.99 12.35 8.02
C CYS A 56 -3.13 12.63 9.52
N GLN A 57 -2.44 13.66 10.04
CA GLN A 57 -2.62 14.07 11.43
C GLN A 57 -4.05 14.53 11.68
N ALA A 58 -4.66 15.29 10.76
CA ALA A 58 -6.05 15.70 10.91
C ALA A 58 -7.01 14.50 10.87
N VAL A 59 -6.74 13.49 10.04
CA VAL A 59 -7.49 12.23 10.04
C VAL A 59 -7.38 11.51 11.39
N VAL A 60 -6.17 11.39 11.94
CA VAL A 60 -5.89 10.76 13.24
C VAL A 60 -6.57 11.52 14.39
N ASP A 61 -6.48 12.84 14.40
CA ASP A 61 -7.07 13.70 15.43
C ASP A 61 -8.61 13.56 15.45
N LEU A 62 -9.25 13.64 14.27
CA LEU A 62 -10.70 13.47 14.13
C LEU A 62 -11.15 12.07 14.54
N ALA A 63 -10.44 11.03 14.09
CA ALA A 63 -10.73 9.64 14.45
C ALA A 63 -10.63 9.42 15.96
N GLY A 64 -9.57 9.94 16.58
CA GLY A 64 -9.34 9.86 18.02
C GLY A 64 -10.42 10.57 18.83
N ALA A 65 -10.86 11.76 18.39
CA ALA A 65 -11.95 12.49 19.04
C ALA A 65 -13.32 11.81 18.89
N LEU A 66 -13.50 10.99 17.85
CA LEU A 66 -14.69 10.17 17.62
C LEU A 66 -14.57 8.76 18.23
N CYS A 67 -13.45 8.45 18.90
CA CYS A 67 -13.14 7.14 19.47
C CYS A 67 -13.23 5.99 18.44
N VAL A 68 -12.72 6.22 17.23
CA VAL A 68 -12.66 5.24 16.14
C VAL A 68 -11.24 5.12 15.58
N HIS A 69 -10.98 4.04 14.86
CA HIS A 69 -9.72 3.83 14.16
C HIS A 69 -9.66 4.68 12.87
N PRO A 70 -8.54 5.37 12.57
CA PRO A 70 -8.43 6.27 11.41
C PRO A 70 -8.60 5.56 10.06
N ALA A 71 -8.31 4.25 9.98
CA ALA A 71 -8.53 3.46 8.78
C ALA A 71 -10.00 3.47 8.30
N VAL A 72 -10.98 3.81 9.16
CA VAL A 72 -12.39 3.96 8.74
C VAL A 72 -12.57 4.97 7.60
N PHE A 73 -11.79 6.05 7.62
CA PHE A 73 -11.80 7.05 6.56
C PHE A 73 -11.16 6.54 5.27
N LEU A 74 -10.46 5.41 5.36
CA LEU A 74 -9.73 4.75 4.28
C LEU A 74 -10.43 3.48 3.78
N GLY A 75 -11.64 3.18 4.28
CA GLY A 75 -12.37 1.94 3.95
C GLY A 75 -12.00 0.74 4.81
N GLY A 76 -11.08 0.91 5.77
CA GLY A 76 -10.73 -0.10 6.77
C GLY A 76 -11.69 -0.11 7.97
N ARG A 77 -11.23 -0.72 9.07
CA ARG A 77 -12.07 -0.89 10.26
C ARG A 77 -12.36 0.44 10.99
N SER A 78 -13.52 0.48 11.64
CA SER A 78 -13.91 1.56 12.57
C SER A 78 -13.51 1.28 14.02
N LYS A 79 -13.48 0.01 14.42
CA LYS A 79 -13.20 -0.38 15.80
C LYS A 79 -11.76 0.00 16.18
N LEU A 80 -11.62 0.82 17.22
CA LEU A 80 -10.37 1.14 17.89
C LEU A 80 -10.20 0.22 19.11
N TYR A 81 -9.07 -0.48 19.21
CA TYR A 81 -8.80 -1.36 20.35
C TYR A 81 -8.29 -0.59 21.58
N PRO A 82 -8.48 -1.12 22.80
CA PRO A 82 -7.90 -0.53 24.00
C PRO A 82 -6.37 -0.37 23.88
N ASN A 83 -5.84 0.78 24.29
CA ASN A 83 -4.42 1.16 24.23
C ASN A 83 -3.83 1.34 22.83
N GLU A 84 -4.61 1.13 21.78
CA GLU A 84 -4.18 1.38 20.40
C GLU A 84 -3.96 2.87 20.16
N ARG A 85 -2.84 3.21 19.52
CA ARG A 85 -2.48 4.59 19.15
C ARG A 85 -2.15 4.64 17.66
N PRO A 86 -3.17 4.53 16.79
CA PRO A 86 -2.95 4.45 15.36
C PRO A 86 -2.46 5.80 14.84
N GLY A 87 -1.53 5.76 13.90
CA GLY A 87 -0.86 6.93 13.33
C GLY A 87 -0.28 6.61 11.95
N TRP A 88 0.31 7.63 11.32
CA TRP A 88 1.00 7.44 10.05
C TRP A 88 2.21 6.52 10.21
N ARG A 89 2.18 5.36 9.54
CA ARG A 89 3.28 4.39 9.52
C ARG A 89 4.24 4.74 8.40
N ALA A 90 5.24 5.56 8.71
CA ALA A 90 6.18 6.04 7.70
C ALA A 90 7.02 4.90 7.06
N THR A 91 7.29 3.84 7.82
CA THR A 91 7.99 2.63 7.34
C THR A 91 7.21 1.88 6.26
N ALA A 92 5.87 1.93 6.29
CA ALA A 92 5.01 1.28 5.31
C ALA A 92 5.34 1.74 3.88
N LEU A 93 5.66 3.02 3.69
CA LEU A 93 6.04 3.54 2.38
C LEU A 93 7.38 2.96 1.90
N THR A 94 8.37 2.91 2.78
CA THR A 94 9.68 2.33 2.48
C THR A 94 9.54 0.87 2.07
N THR A 95 8.75 0.09 2.83
CA THR A 95 8.45 -1.32 2.54
C THR A 95 7.84 -1.50 1.13
N LEU A 96 6.89 -0.64 0.73
CA LEU A 96 6.30 -0.71 -0.61
C LEU A 96 7.31 -0.39 -1.72
N PHE A 97 8.18 0.61 -1.53
CA PHE A 97 9.22 0.95 -2.50
C PHE A 97 10.20 -0.20 -2.72
N GLU A 98 10.60 -0.88 -1.65
CA GLU A 98 11.56 -1.98 -1.70
C GLU A 98 10.98 -3.22 -2.36
N ALA A 99 9.71 -3.52 -2.10
CA ALA A 99 9.15 -4.82 -2.41
C ALA A 99 8.08 -4.83 -3.50
N VAL A 100 7.53 -3.70 -3.91
CA VAL A 100 6.49 -3.66 -4.95
C VAL A 100 7.04 -2.94 -6.18
N HIS A 101 7.62 -3.72 -7.09
CA HIS A 101 8.10 -3.26 -8.39
C HIS A 101 8.03 -4.39 -9.42
N PRO A 102 8.01 -4.07 -10.73
CA PRO A 102 7.97 -5.07 -11.79
C PRO A 102 9.18 -6.03 -11.72
N PRO A 103 9.01 -7.30 -12.15
CA PRO A 103 10.04 -8.34 -11.99
C PRO A 103 11.25 -8.16 -12.91
N ASP A 104 11.12 -7.38 -13.99
CA ASP A 104 12.16 -7.16 -15.00
C ASP A 104 13.07 -5.95 -14.69
N ARG A 105 12.81 -5.25 -13.58
CA ARG A 105 13.56 -4.06 -13.16
C ARG A 105 13.66 -3.96 -11.64
N GLY A 106 14.49 -3.03 -11.18
CA GLY A 106 14.60 -2.67 -9.77
C GLY A 106 13.45 -1.81 -9.25
N PRO A 107 13.55 -1.37 -7.97
CA PRO A 107 12.59 -0.49 -7.31
C PRO A 107 12.17 0.73 -8.12
N TRP A 108 10.98 1.24 -7.83
CA TRP A 108 10.54 2.51 -8.39
C TRP A 108 11.38 3.68 -7.87
N SER A 109 11.67 4.64 -8.74
CA SER A 109 12.24 5.92 -8.34
C SER A 109 11.15 6.87 -7.82
N PRO A 110 11.46 7.79 -6.89
CA PRO A 110 10.52 8.82 -6.46
C PRO A 110 9.95 9.65 -7.63
N GLU A 111 10.74 9.84 -8.70
CA GLU A 111 10.33 10.54 -9.91
C GLU A 111 9.24 9.79 -10.68
N GLU A 112 9.38 8.47 -10.84
CA GLU A 112 8.38 7.63 -11.52
C GLU A 112 7.06 7.58 -10.73
N VAL A 113 7.14 7.40 -9.41
CA VAL A 113 5.96 7.39 -8.55
C VAL A 113 5.26 8.75 -8.57
N ALA A 114 6.02 9.85 -8.45
CA ALA A 114 5.46 11.19 -8.49
C ALA A 114 4.76 11.50 -9.82
N ALA A 115 5.38 11.11 -10.94
CA ALA A 115 4.81 11.27 -12.27
C ALA A 115 3.53 10.43 -12.43
N SER A 116 3.55 9.16 -12.01
CA SER A 116 2.40 8.26 -12.05
C SER A 116 1.19 8.84 -11.31
N ILE A 117 1.39 9.25 -10.04
CA ILE A 117 0.32 9.81 -9.21
C ILE A 117 -0.21 11.13 -9.77
N SER A 118 0.70 12.03 -10.19
CA SER A 118 0.31 13.33 -10.73
C SER A 118 -0.43 13.21 -12.07
N ASN A 119 -0.07 12.24 -12.91
CA ASN A 119 -0.72 11.99 -14.20
C ASN A 119 -2.11 11.35 -14.04
N ALA A 120 -2.37 10.63 -12.95
CA ALA A 120 -3.72 10.11 -12.64
C ALA A 120 -4.74 11.24 -12.38
N GLY A 121 -4.26 12.43 -11.99
CA GLY A 121 -5.03 13.69 -11.91
C GLY A 121 -5.98 13.81 -10.71
N HIS A 122 -6.62 12.73 -10.27
CA HIS A 122 -7.63 12.75 -9.20
C HIS A 122 -7.07 12.80 -7.77
N TYR A 123 -5.78 12.46 -7.59
CA TYR A 123 -5.07 12.63 -6.32
C TYR A 123 -4.38 14.00 -6.18
N GLY A 124 -4.41 14.82 -7.24
CA GLY A 124 -3.61 16.04 -7.35
C GLY A 124 -2.12 15.76 -7.56
N SER A 125 -1.33 16.81 -7.65
CA SER A 125 0.10 16.69 -7.89
C SER A 125 0.89 16.38 -6.61
N ILE A 126 1.91 15.53 -6.73
CA ILE A 126 2.88 15.21 -5.70
C ILE A 126 4.30 15.33 -6.30
N SER A 127 5.26 15.90 -5.58
CA SER A 127 6.63 16.05 -6.09
C SER A 127 7.52 14.88 -5.66
N ALA A 128 8.52 14.56 -6.48
CA ALA A 128 9.54 13.57 -6.14
C ALA A 128 10.33 13.97 -4.87
N SER A 129 10.59 15.26 -4.67
CA SER A 129 11.23 15.78 -3.46
C SER A 129 10.42 15.44 -2.20
N TYR A 130 9.09 15.60 -2.28
CA TYR A 130 8.21 15.30 -1.16
C TYR A 130 8.15 13.81 -0.86
N ILE A 131 8.15 12.95 -1.89
CA ILE A 131 8.25 11.50 -1.69
C ILE A 131 9.57 11.13 -0.99
N ARG A 132 10.70 11.75 -1.37
CA ARG A 132 11.99 11.54 -0.69
C ARG A 132 11.93 12.00 0.78
N GLU A 133 11.24 13.09 1.08
CA GLU A 133 11.03 13.54 2.47
C GLU A 133 10.19 12.54 3.29
N LEU A 134 9.17 11.92 2.68
CA LEU A 134 8.37 10.88 3.34
C LEU A 134 9.21 9.60 3.60
N LEU A 135 9.99 9.18 2.60
CA LEU A 135 10.88 8.01 2.69
C LEU A 135 11.97 8.17 3.75
N SER A 136 12.55 9.36 3.85
CA SER A 136 13.56 9.72 4.87
C SER A 136 12.96 10.11 6.22
N HIS A 137 11.63 10.11 6.33
CA HIS A 137 10.86 10.54 7.51
C HIS A 137 11.11 12.01 7.93
N ALA A 138 11.69 12.82 7.05
CA ALA A 138 11.79 14.27 7.22
C ALA A 138 10.41 14.94 7.19
N SER A 139 9.45 14.35 6.48
CA SER A 139 8.03 14.68 6.57
C SER A 139 7.24 13.47 7.06
N ALA A 140 6.30 13.68 7.98
CA ALA A 140 5.46 12.64 8.56
C ALA A 140 3.96 12.98 8.54
N ASN A 141 3.56 14.00 7.78
CA ASN A 141 2.18 14.49 7.75
C ASN A 141 1.60 14.61 6.31
N PRO A 142 1.60 13.53 5.51
CA PRO A 142 1.05 13.56 4.16
C PRO A 142 -0.44 13.88 4.10
N ARG A 143 -0.87 14.46 2.97
CA ARG A 143 -2.28 14.71 2.69
C ARG A 143 -2.98 13.43 2.25
N LEU A 144 -4.27 13.30 2.60
CA LEU A 144 -5.08 12.11 2.35
C LEU A 144 -5.02 11.66 0.89
N LYS A 145 -5.18 12.58 -0.06
CA LYS A 145 -5.10 12.25 -1.49
C LYS A 145 -3.73 11.73 -1.92
N HIS A 146 -2.64 12.21 -1.30
CA HIS A 146 -1.30 11.68 -1.55
C HIS A 146 -1.14 10.26 -1.01
N ILE A 147 -1.70 9.96 0.17
CA ILE A 147 -1.72 8.61 0.73
C ILE A 147 -2.49 7.66 -0.20
N LEU A 148 -3.66 8.09 -0.68
CA LEU A 148 -4.45 7.32 -1.63
C LEU A 148 -3.71 7.09 -2.94
N GLY A 149 -3.04 8.12 -3.48
CA GLY A 149 -2.23 7.98 -4.70
C GLY A 149 -1.05 7.03 -4.52
N LEU A 150 -0.38 7.06 -3.37
CA LEU A 150 0.69 6.10 -3.06
C LEU A 150 0.14 4.67 -2.96
N ALA A 151 -0.98 4.48 -2.24
CA ALA A 151 -1.65 3.18 -2.15
C ALA A 151 -2.04 2.64 -3.54
N ASP A 152 -2.67 3.48 -4.36
CA ASP A 152 -3.10 3.14 -5.72
C ASP A 152 -1.93 2.76 -6.63
N HIS A 153 -0.84 3.55 -6.61
CA HIS A 153 0.36 3.26 -7.40
C HIS A 153 0.96 1.88 -7.08
N PHE A 154 1.03 1.53 -5.80
CA PHE A 154 1.57 0.25 -5.33
C PHE A 154 0.53 -0.87 -5.27
N GLY A 155 -0.74 -0.61 -5.59
CA GLY A 155 -1.82 -1.58 -5.46
C GLY A 155 -2.05 -2.05 -4.02
N ALA A 156 -1.69 -1.24 -3.02
CA ALA A 156 -1.86 -1.54 -1.60
C ALA A 156 -3.22 -1.05 -1.08
N ASP A 157 -3.74 -1.70 -0.03
CA ASP A 157 -4.89 -1.17 0.71
C ASP A 157 -4.48 0.13 1.43
N PRO A 158 -5.17 1.28 1.24
CA PRO A 158 -4.83 2.52 1.94
C PRO A 158 -4.84 2.41 3.47
N ALA A 159 -5.59 1.47 4.05
CA ALA A 159 -5.57 1.20 5.48
C ALA A 159 -4.21 0.71 6.00
N TYR A 160 -3.37 0.14 5.14
CA TYR A 160 -2.00 -0.34 5.46
C TYR A 160 -1.11 0.73 6.11
N PHE A 161 -1.33 2.00 5.77
CA PHE A 161 -0.57 3.13 6.32
C PHE A 161 -0.94 3.50 7.77
N PHE A 162 -2.03 2.93 8.31
CA PHE A 162 -2.57 3.31 9.62
C PHE A 162 -2.92 2.14 10.53
N ASP A 163 -3.25 0.98 9.97
CA ASP A 163 -3.74 -0.20 10.70
C ASP A 163 -2.63 -1.24 10.85
N ASP A 164 -2.16 -1.45 12.08
CA ASP A 164 -1.08 -2.39 12.37
C ASP A 164 -1.48 -3.86 12.09
N ASP A 165 -2.76 -4.22 12.20
CA ASP A 165 -3.23 -5.58 11.89
C ASP A 165 -3.16 -5.85 10.39
N VAL A 166 -3.62 -4.88 9.58
CA VAL A 166 -3.51 -4.94 8.11
C VAL A 166 -2.04 -4.97 7.73
N ALA A 167 -1.23 -4.17 8.40
CA ALA A 167 0.19 -4.11 8.13
C ALA A 167 0.95 -5.39 8.43
N ALA A 168 0.74 -5.99 9.60
CA ALA A 168 1.40 -7.25 9.96
C ALA A 168 1.10 -8.34 8.92
N LYS A 169 -0.13 -8.37 8.40
CA LYS A 169 -0.52 -9.30 7.33
C LYS A 169 0.22 -8.98 6.02
N VAL A 170 0.17 -7.74 5.55
CA VAL A 170 0.82 -7.33 4.30
C VAL A 170 2.34 -7.52 4.38
N ASP A 171 2.97 -7.15 5.50
CA ASP A 171 4.41 -7.29 5.72
C ASP A 171 4.85 -8.76 5.69
N SER A 172 4.04 -9.67 6.24
CA SER A 172 4.27 -11.11 6.16
C SER A 172 4.17 -11.64 4.73
N GLU A 173 3.10 -11.29 4.01
CA GLU A 173 2.91 -11.70 2.60
C GLU A 173 4.04 -11.16 1.70
N LEU A 174 4.51 -9.96 1.99
CA LEU A 174 5.59 -9.32 1.25
C LEU A 174 6.95 -9.95 1.55
N THR A 175 7.18 -10.42 2.78
CA THR A 175 8.38 -11.17 3.13
C THR A 175 8.46 -12.47 2.33
N ASP A 176 7.36 -13.22 2.25
CA ASP A 176 7.28 -14.44 1.43
C ASP A 176 7.51 -14.11 -0.05
N PHE A 177 6.91 -13.02 -0.54
CA PHE A 177 7.09 -12.56 -1.91
C PHE A 177 8.55 -12.19 -2.25
N LEU A 178 9.24 -11.50 -1.34
CA LEU A 178 10.66 -11.16 -1.49
C LEU A 178 11.53 -12.42 -1.55
N ALA A 179 11.27 -13.41 -0.69
CA ALA A 179 11.98 -14.69 -0.72
C ALA A 179 11.78 -15.41 -2.06
N LEU A 180 10.55 -15.44 -2.58
CA LEU A 180 10.27 -16.03 -3.90
C LEU A 180 10.99 -15.30 -5.05
N ARG A 181 11.14 -13.97 -4.95
CA ARG A 181 11.88 -13.19 -5.94
C ARG A 181 13.38 -13.44 -5.87
N GLU A 182 13.95 -13.52 -4.68
CA GLU A 182 15.36 -13.86 -4.49
C GLU A 182 15.69 -15.24 -5.10
N LEU A 183 14.73 -16.17 -5.05
CA LEU A 183 14.81 -17.48 -5.70
C LEU A 183 14.55 -17.46 -7.22
N GLY A 184 14.27 -16.30 -7.82
CA GLY A 184 13.99 -16.15 -9.26
C GLY A 184 12.62 -16.68 -9.71
N VAL A 185 11.73 -16.99 -8.77
CA VAL A 185 10.42 -17.61 -9.05
C VAL A 185 9.48 -16.62 -9.73
N VAL A 186 9.50 -15.36 -9.30
CA VAL A 186 8.61 -14.31 -9.83
C VAL A 186 8.91 -14.07 -11.32
N GLU A 187 10.19 -13.98 -11.68
CA GLU A 187 10.67 -13.83 -13.05
C GLU A 187 10.30 -15.04 -13.91
N PHE A 188 10.47 -16.25 -13.37
CA PHE A 188 10.09 -17.48 -14.05
C PHE A 188 8.58 -17.54 -14.34
N VAL A 189 7.73 -17.31 -13.33
CA VAL A 189 6.27 -17.33 -13.47
C VAL A 189 5.80 -16.26 -14.45
N THR A 190 6.37 -15.05 -14.38
CA THR A 190 6.03 -13.96 -15.30
C THR A 190 6.34 -14.32 -16.75
N ARG A 191 7.55 -14.81 -17.03
CA ARG A 191 7.92 -15.28 -18.39
C ARG A 191 7.07 -16.45 -18.86
N LEU A 192 6.67 -17.34 -17.96
CA LEU A 192 5.78 -18.45 -18.29
C LEU A 192 4.38 -17.95 -18.64
N ALA A 193 3.85 -16.99 -17.89
CA ALA A 193 2.54 -16.37 -18.13
C ALA A 193 2.47 -15.68 -19.50
N GLU A 194 3.49 -14.88 -19.84
CA GLU A 194 3.60 -14.20 -21.15
C GLU A 194 3.60 -15.19 -22.33
N ARG A 195 4.20 -16.36 -22.13
CA ARG A 195 4.34 -17.40 -23.16
C ARG A 195 3.28 -18.49 -23.08
N THR A 196 2.31 -18.36 -22.16
CA THR A 196 1.32 -19.41 -21.94
C THR A 196 0.55 -19.69 -23.24
N GLY A 197 0.14 -18.67 -23.99
CA GLY A 197 -0.52 -18.86 -25.30
C GLY A 197 0.34 -19.58 -26.37
N GLU A 198 1.67 -19.54 -26.24
CA GLU A 198 2.62 -20.10 -27.20
C GLU A 198 3.09 -21.52 -26.84
N LEU A 199 3.04 -21.87 -25.56
CA LEU A 199 3.50 -23.15 -25.04
C LEU A 199 2.39 -24.21 -25.09
N SER A 200 2.71 -25.39 -25.61
CA SER A 200 1.82 -26.54 -25.54
C SER A 200 1.56 -26.95 -24.08
N PRO A 201 0.43 -27.61 -23.77
CA PRO A 201 0.16 -28.12 -22.43
C PRO A 201 1.29 -29.01 -21.87
N GLN A 202 1.93 -29.83 -22.71
CA GLN A 202 3.06 -30.65 -22.27
C GLN A 202 4.30 -29.80 -21.92
N ALA A 203 4.59 -28.75 -22.70
CA ALA A 203 5.72 -27.86 -22.41
C ALA A 203 5.51 -27.08 -21.10
N ARG A 204 4.27 -26.66 -20.80
CA ARG A 204 3.93 -26.05 -19.52
C ARG A 204 4.11 -27.02 -18.35
N ALA A 205 3.60 -28.25 -18.48
CA ALA A 205 3.77 -29.28 -17.46
C ALA A 205 5.25 -29.62 -17.21
N ALA A 206 6.06 -29.73 -18.27
CA ALA A 206 7.48 -29.99 -18.15
C ALA A 206 8.25 -28.84 -17.46
N ALA A 207 7.86 -27.59 -17.72
CA ALA A 207 8.47 -26.43 -17.05
C ALA A 207 8.19 -26.42 -15.54
N VAL A 208 6.94 -26.69 -15.14
CA VAL A 208 6.56 -26.79 -13.72
C VAL A 208 7.25 -27.96 -13.04
N GLU A 209 7.32 -29.12 -13.71
CA GLU A 209 7.98 -30.31 -13.17
C GLU A 209 9.50 -30.10 -13.00
N GLY A 210 10.16 -29.43 -13.96
CA GLY A 210 11.57 -29.08 -13.82
C GLY A 210 11.84 -28.15 -12.65
N PHE A 211 10.94 -27.19 -12.39
CA PHE A 211 11.02 -26.32 -11.21
C PHE A 211 10.79 -27.10 -9.91
N ARG A 212 9.81 -28.00 -9.87
CA ARG A 212 9.53 -28.88 -8.72
C ARG A 212 10.76 -29.74 -8.36
N GLN A 213 11.37 -30.38 -9.36
CA GLN A 213 12.57 -31.20 -9.15
C GLN A 213 13.75 -30.37 -8.63
N ALA A 214 13.94 -29.15 -9.11
CA ALA A 214 14.99 -28.26 -8.62
C ALA A 214 14.84 -27.90 -7.13
N LEU A 215 13.61 -27.86 -6.62
CA LEU A 215 13.32 -27.61 -5.20
C LEU A 215 13.48 -28.86 -4.31
N GLU A 216 13.36 -30.06 -4.87
CA GLU A 216 13.45 -31.33 -4.12
C GLU A 216 14.89 -31.84 -3.98
N VAL A 217 15.78 -31.46 -4.90
CA VAL A 217 17.17 -31.93 -4.93
C VAL A 217 18.08 -30.85 -4.34
N GLY A 218 18.16 -30.81 -3.01
CA GLY A 218 18.95 -29.83 -2.26
C GLY A 218 20.47 -29.82 -2.50
N GLU A 219 21.04 -30.73 -3.30
CA GLU A 219 22.44 -30.63 -3.74
C GLU A 219 22.62 -31.20 -5.16
N GLY A 220 23.22 -30.39 -6.04
CA GLY A 220 23.77 -30.85 -7.32
C GLY A 220 22.88 -30.63 -8.54
N TRP A 221 22.81 -29.38 -9.02
CA TRP A 221 22.28 -29.11 -10.36
C TRP A 221 23.36 -29.40 -11.42
N THR A 222 23.22 -30.52 -12.14
CA THR A 222 23.93 -30.73 -13.42
C THR A 222 22.99 -30.49 -14.59
N PHE A 223 23.25 -29.45 -15.38
CA PHE A 223 22.60 -29.23 -16.67
C PHE A 223 22.93 -30.39 -17.64
N PRO A 224 21.95 -31.10 -18.21
CA PRO A 224 22.21 -31.84 -19.44
C PRO A 224 22.24 -30.82 -20.58
N MET A 225 23.41 -30.25 -20.86
CA MET A 225 23.65 -29.57 -22.12
C MET A 225 23.44 -30.59 -23.24
N LYS A 226 22.35 -30.49 -24.00
CA LYS A 226 22.23 -31.20 -25.27
C LYS A 226 23.37 -30.70 -26.16
N GLY A 227 24.31 -31.61 -26.45
CA GLY A 227 25.55 -31.31 -27.15
C GLY A 227 25.33 -30.50 -28.42
N ARG A 228 26.24 -29.55 -28.63
CA ARG A 228 26.53 -28.95 -29.94
C ARG A 228 26.56 -30.06 -30.99
N ARG A 229 25.72 -29.95 -32.02
CA ARG A 229 26.07 -30.55 -33.31
C ARG A 229 27.17 -29.68 -33.90
N THR A 230 28.36 -30.24 -34.01
CA THR A 230 29.38 -29.82 -34.97
C THR A 230 29.67 -31.01 -35.91
N PRO A 231 30.03 -30.72 -37.17
CA PRO A 231 29.59 -31.43 -38.36
C PRO A 231 30.42 -32.68 -38.67
N PRO A 232 30.01 -33.55 -39.61
CA PRO A 232 30.88 -34.59 -40.12
C PRO A 232 31.94 -33.98 -41.05
N GLU A 233 33.20 -34.09 -40.67
CA GLU A 233 34.35 -34.00 -41.57
C GLU A 233 34.67 -35.40 -42.15
N ASP A 234 34.95 -35.36 -43.45
CA ASP A 234 35.77 -36.24 -44.28
C ASP A 234 35.17 -37.51 -44.93
N ALA A 235 34.88 -37.37 -46.23
CA ALA A 235 35.51 -38.13 -47.32
C ALA A 235 35.55 -37.31 -48.62
#